data_AF-A0A2I1E3I1-F1
#
_entry.id   AF-A0A2I1E3I1-F1
#
_cell.length_a   1.000
_cell.length_b   1.000
_cell.length_c   1.000
_cell.angle_alpha   90.00
_cell.angle_beta   90.00
_cell.angle_gamma   90.00
#
_symmetry.space_group_name_H-M   'P 1'
#
loop_
_entity.id
_entity.type
_entity.pdbx_description
1 polymer ?
#
loop_
_entity_poly.entity_id
_entity_poly.type
_entity_poly.pdbx_seq_one_letter_code
_entity_poly.pdbx_strand_id
1 'polypeptide(L)' 'MFYELLCITRAGLMEANFKDLVRNSAKHVLERGGVVRGFENWGEMPLAKRIRRHQVYHTRGQYVKEFFWF' A
#
# COMPACT_ATOMS: atom_id res chain seq x y z
N MET A 1 -13.40 14.61 -4.87
CA MET A 1 -13.11 13.77 -6.06
C MET A 1 -12.76 12.35 -5.61
N PHE A 2 -13.06 11.32 -6.41
CA PHE A 2 -12.71 9.92 -6.11
C PHE A 2 -11.28 9.61 -6.54
N TYR A 3 -10.53 8.93 -5.68
CA TYR A 3 -9.15 8.53 -5.92
C TYR A 3 -8.92 7.06 -5.56
N GLU A 4 -7.99 6.45 -6.27
CA GLU A 4 -7.48 5.11 -6.03
C GLU A 4 -5.97 5.18 -5.80
N LEU A 5 -5.49 4.60 -4.70
CA LEU A 5 -4.08 4.50 -4.37
C LEU A 5 -3.65 3.03 -4.40
N LEU A 6 -2.77 2.69 -5.34
CA LEU A 6 -2.07 1.42 -5.38
C LEU A 6 -0.73 1.56 -4.67
N CYS A 7 -0.53 0.81 -3.59
CA CYS A 7 0.72 0.77 -2.84
C CYS A 7 1.38 -0.60 -2.95
N ILE A 8 2.72 -0.60 -3.06
CA ILE A 8 3.55 -1.80 -3.12
C ILE A 8 4.61 -1.72 -2.01
N THR A 9 4.53 -2.64 -1.05
CA THR A 9 5.51 -2.77 0.02
C THR A 9 6.53 -3.87 -0.28
N ARG A 10 7.60 -3.92 0.51
CA ARG A 10 8.57 -5.02 0.47
C ARG A 10 7.85 -6.37 0.72
N ALA A 11 8.18 -7.39 -0.08
CA ALA A 11 7.73 -8.76 0.17
C ALA A 11 8.32 -9.33 1.47
N GLY A 12 7.56 -10.16 2.18
CA GLY A 12 7.89 -10.72 3.48
C GLY A 12 7.83 -9.71 4.62
N LEU A 13 7.05 -8.63 4.47
CA LEU A 13 6.81 -7.69 5.56
C LEU A 13 5.94 -8.36 6.63
N MET A 14 6.29 -8.16 7.91
CA MET A 14 5.46 -8.66 9.01
C MET A 14 4.05 -8.07 8.92
N GLU A 15 3.03 -8.90 9.12
CA GLU A 15 1.62 -8.51 8.97
C GLU A 15 1.25 -7.28 9.82
N ALA A 16 1.80 -7.18 11.03
CA ALA A 16 1.63 -6.03 11.91
C ALA A 16 2.13 -4.73 11.25
N ASN A 17 3.36 -4.74 10.72
CA ASN A 17 3.95 -3.57 10.06
C ASN A 17 3.18 -3.18 8.79
N PHE A 18 2.68 -4.16 8.05
CA PHE A 18 1.85 -3.90 6.87
C PHE A 18 0.52 -3.24 7.25
N LYS A 19 -0.17 -3.78 8.26
CA LYS A 19 -1.43 -3.21 8.78
C LYS A 19 -1.23 -1.80 9.32
N ASP A 20 -0.14 -1.53 10.00
CA ASP A 20 0.18 -0.20 10.51
C ASP A 20 0.47 0.80 9.39
N LEU A 21 1.14 0.39 8.31
CA LEU A 21 1.35 1.23 7.14
C LEU A 21 0.03 1.63 6.48
N VAL A 22 -0.84 0.64 6.22
CA VAL A 22 -2.16 0.88 5.61
C VAL A 22 -3.02 1.77 6.52
N ARG A 23 -2.98 1.52 7.84
CA ARG A 23 -3.69 2.35 8.84
C ARG A 23 -3.19 3.79 8.84
N ASN A 24 -1.89 4.03 8.76
CA ASN A 24 -1.33 5.37 8.74
C ASN A 24 -1.70 6.14 7.45
N SER A 25 -1.70 5.46 6.30
CA SER A 25 -2.22 6.01 5.04
C SER A 25 -3.67 6.49 5.19
N ALA A 26 -4.53 5.60 5.70
CA ALA A 26 -5.95 5.88 5.90
C ALA A 26 -6.19 7.04 6.87
N LYS A 27 -5.43 7.08 7.98
CA LYS A 27 -5.50 8.18 8.94
C LYS A 27 -5.19 9.52 8.29
N HIS A 28 -4.16 9.60 7.44
CA HIS A 28 -3.85 10.84 6.75
C HIS A 28 -4.98 11.35 5.84
N VAL A 29 -5.72 10.44 5.20
CA VAL A 29 -6.91 10.82 4.41
C VAL A 29 -8.00 11.35 5.34
N LEU A 30 -8.31 10.63 6.42
CA LEU A 30 -9.35 10.99 7.39
C LEU A 30 -9.05 12.34 8.09
N GLU A 31 -7.81 12.56 8.51
CA GLU A 31 -7.36 13.79 9.19
C GLU A 31 -7.48 15.03 8.31
N ARG A 32 -7.45 14.87 6.98
CA ARG A 32 -7.60 15.96 6.02
C ARG A 32 -9.04 16.17 5.55
N GLY A 33 -10.01 15.54 6.21
CA GLY A 33 -11.43 15.63 5.87
C GLY A 33 -11.87 14.73 4.72
N GLY A 34 -11.00 13.83 4.25
CA GLY A 34 -11.34 12.83 3.25
C GLY A 34 -12.09 11.63 3.85
N VAL A 35 -12.64 10.79 2.98
CA VAL A 35 -13.37 9.57 3.37
C VAL A 35 -12.77 8.34 2.70
N VAL A 36 -12.28 7.40 3.50
CA VAL A 36 -11.80 6.10 3.02
C VAL A 36 -13.00 5.15 2.80
N ARG A 37 -13.07 4.53 1.64
CA ARG A 37 -14.18 3.64 1.23
C ARG A 37 -13.89 2.17 1.41
N GLY A 38 -12.62 1.79 1.38
CA GLY A 38 -12.22 0.40 1.54
C GLY A 38 -10.82 0.15 1.02
N PHE A 39 -10.41 -1.10 1.20
CA PHE A 39 -9.10 -1.60 0.81
C PHE A 39 -9.24 -2.94 0.10
N GLU A 40 -8.36 -3.20 -0.86
CA GLU A 40 -8.17 -4.52 -1.45
C GLU A 40 -6.74 -4.97 -1.20
N ASN A 41 -6.58 -6.06 -0.44
CA ASN A 41 -5.28 -6.69 -0.27
C ASN A 41 -5.08 -7.73 -1.37
N TRP A 42 -4.10 -7.48 -2.24
CA TRP A 42 -3.75 -8.38 -3.34
C TRP A 42 -2.62 -9.34 -2.97
N GLY A 43 -2.04 -9.20 -1.77
CA GLY A 43 -0.98 -10.07 -1.29
C GLY A 43 0.32 -9.90 -2.09
N GLU A 44 1.17 -10.92 -2.00
CA GLU A 44 2.49 -10.90 -2.64
C GLU A 44 2.45 -11.38 -4.08
N MET A 45 2.88 -10.50 -5.00
CA MET A 45 2.94 -10.79 -6.44
C MET A 45 4.31 -10.41 -7.01
N PRO A 46 4.72 -11.00 -8.15
CA PRO A 46 5.90 -10.55 -8.88
C PRO A 46 5.76 -9.08 -9.30
N LEU A 47 6.87 -8.37 -9.30
CA LEU A 47 6.98 -7.03 -9.87
C LEU A 47 7.13 -7.16 -11.39
N ALA A 48 6.56 -6.22 -12.15
CA ALA A 48 6.69 -6.20 -13.61
C ALA A 48 8.15 -6.18 -14.10
N LYS A 49 9.05 -5.59 -13.30
CA LYS A 49 10.50 -5.63 -13.49
C LYS A 49 11.22 -5.67 -12.15
N ARG A 50 12.46 -6.14 -12.14
CA ARG A 50 13.33 -6.06 -10.95
C ARG A 50 13.59 -4.60 -10.58
N ILE A 51 13.33 -4.24 -9.32
CA ILE A 51 13.54 -2.88 -8.79
C ILE A 51 14.67 -2.91 -7.77
N ARG A 52 15.51 -1.87 -7.73
CA ARG A 52 16.55 -1.69 -6.68
C ARG A 52 16.14 -0.56 -5.76
N ARG A 53 16.04 -0.82 -4.46
CA ARG A 53 15.76 0.19 -3.43
C ARG A 53 16.55 -0.13 -2.17
N HIS A 54 17.11 0.90 -1.52
CA HIS A 54 17.97 0.74 -0.33
C HIS A 54 19.05 -0.35 -0.50
N GLN A 55 19.73 -0.35 -1.66
CA GLN A 55 20.77 -1.33 -2.03
C GLN A 55 20.32 -2.80 -2.16
N VAL A 56 19.01 -3.08 -2.10
CA VAL A 56 18.46 -4.43 -2.26
C VAL A 56 17.69 -4.53 -3.57
N TYR A 57 17.82 -5.67 -4.25
CA TYR A 57 17.00 -6.01 -5.41
C TYR A 57 15.71 -6.70 -4.97
N HIS A 58 14.59 -6.21 -5.49
CA HIS A 58 13.26 -6.75 -5.27
C HIS A 58 12.69 -7.27 -6.59
N THR A 59 12.13 -8.47 -6.55
CA THR A 59 11.42 -9.11 -7.67
C THR A 59 9.95 -9.39 -7.33
N ARG A 60 9.58 -9.29 -6.06
CA ARG A 60 8.22 -9.44 -5.52
C ARG A 60 7.90 -8.27 -4.60
N GLY A 61 6.62 -7.95 -4.49
CA GLY A 61 6.10 -6.96 -3.56
C GLY A 61 4.72 -7.36 -3.06
N GLN A 62 4.34 -6.82 -1.91
CA GLN A 62 2.99 -6.98 -1.37
C GLN A 62 2.14 -5.79 -1.80
N TYR A 63 1.00 -6.06 -2.43
CA TYR A 63 0.16 -5.05 -3.08
C TYR A 63 -1.10 -4.78 -2.26
N VAL A 64 -1.46 -3.51 -2.17
CA VAL A 64 -2.71 -3.06 -1.57
C VAL A 64 -3.27 -1.90 -2.35
N LYS A 65 -4.59 -1.89 -2.52
CA LYS A 65 -5.32 -0.73 -3.01
C LYS A 65 -6.16 -0.12 -1.92
N GLU A 66 -6.24 1.20 -1.94
CA GLU A 66 -7.09 2.01 -1.09
C GLU A 66 -7.93 2.93 -1.97
N PHE A 67 -9.21 3.04 -1.66
CA PHE A 67 -10.15 3.90 -2.38
C PHE A 67 -10.64 5.00 -1.44
N PHE A 68 -10.57 6.26 -1.86
CA PHE A 68 -10.99 7.38 -1.01
C PHE A 68 -11.53 8.59 -1.78
N TRP A 69 -12.24 9.45 -1.04
CA TRP A 69 -12.73 10.74 -1.48
C TRP A 69 -11.98 11.86 -0.75
N PHE A 70 -11.62 12.92 -1.46
CA PHE A 70 -11.27 14.24 -0.91
C PHE A 70 -12.36 15.26 -1.24
#